data_AF-H2CHF1-F1
#
_entry.id   AF-H2CHF1-F1
#
_cell.length_a   1.000
_cell.length_b   1.000
_cell.length_c   1.000
_cell.angle_alpha   90.00
_cell.angle_beta   90.00
_cell.angle_gamma   90.00
#
_symmetry.space_group_name_H-M   'P 1'
#
loop_
_entity.id
_entity.type
_entity.pdbx_description
1 polymer ?
#
loop_
_entity_poly.entity_id
_entity_poly.type
_entity_poly.pdbx_seq_one_letter_code
_entity_poly.pdbx_strand_id
1 'polypeptide(L)'
;MASRPRIDKSLNTEEIAYLFKFLDEPLTSYDCGTLCKDQYNGVPYCCSSEHAVPLLYKAEFTYLKSLGDLWHEWKPVTADDKELKKSEGKDQIFCECKGVAHCVRDERSISCRTFPLEPYIDRRGVFVGLTFLQEFTEKDPDTGKIKCPLTRKAKDIRQEAVDSHFMFWEKIMLRRADEYETYVDTSKKLRRDRDRSGRTFTVLLPSHLKDSKLVKQYM
;
A
#
# COMPACT_ATOMS: atom_id res chain seq x y z
N MET A 1 -2.70 42.20 0.64
CA MET A 1 -2.10 40.88 0.91
C MET A 1 -2.78 39.87 0.00
N ALA A 2 -2.09 39.35 -1.01
CA ALA A 2 -2.65 38.25 -1.81
C ALA A 2 -2.78 37.02 -0.91
N SER A 3 -4.00 36.48 -0.77
CA SER A 3 -4.21 35.19 -0.13
C SER A 3 -3.31 34.17 -0.80
N ARG A 4 -2.48 33.46 -0.01
CA ARG A 4 -1.78 32.28 -0.53
C ARG A 4 -2.81 31.39 -1.23
N PRO A 5 -2.57 30.94 -2.46
CA PRO A 5 -3.49 30.01 -3.11
C PRO A 5 -3.68 28.80 -2.21
N ARG A 6 -4.92 28.52 -1.83
CA ARG A 6 -5.26 27.29 -1.12
C ARG A 6 -5.09 26.15 -2.13
N ILE A 7 -4.01 25.38 -1.98
CA ILE A 7 -3.86 24.13 -2.70
C ILE A 7 -4.98 23.21 -2.19
N ASP A 8 -5.90 22.84 -3.06
CA ASP A 8 -6.90 21.82 -2.76
C ASP A 8 -6.15 20.53 -2.46
N LYS A 9 -6.32 19.98 -1.25
CA LYS A 9 -5.61 18.76 -0.83
C LYS A 9 -6.23 17.49 -1.42
N SER A 10 -7.46 17.58 -1.94
CA SER A 10 -8.13 16.43 -2.57
C SER A 10 -7.56 16.17 -3.97
N LEU A 11 -7.48 14.89 -4.32
CA LEU A 11 -7.12 14.43 -5.67
C LEU A 11 -8.34 14.52 -6.59
N ASN A 12 -8.13 14.76 -7.88
CA ASN A 12 -9.15 14.56 -8.91
C ASN A 12 -8.93 13.27 -9.72
N THR A 13 -9.89 12.91 -10.57
CA THR A 13 -9.87 11.67 -11.37
C THR A 13 -8.74 11.63 -12.40
N GLU A 14 -8.35 12.77 -12.97
CA GLU A 14 -7.25 12.88 -13.93
C GLU A 14 -5.90 12.64 -13.24
N GLU A 15 -5.71 13.17 -12.03
CA GLU A 15 -4.56 12.91 -11.18
C GLU A 15 -4.47 11.42 -10.82
N ILE A 16 -5.59 10.79 -10.45
CA ILE A 16 -5.64 9.34 -10.20
C ILE A 16 -5.23 8.54 -11.44
N ALA A 17 -5.81 8.84 -12.60
CA ALA A 17 -5.49 8.17 -13.86
C ALA A 17 -4.00 8.31 -14.22
N TYR A 18 -3.40 9.48 -13.95
CA TYR A 18 -1.97 9.70 -14.12
C TYR A 18 -1.14 8.89 -13.13
N LEU A 19 -1.52 8.85 -11.85
CA LEU A 19 -0.83 8.11 -10.81
C LEU A 19 -0.86 6.59 -11.06
N PHE A 20 -1.95 6.06 -11.60
CA PHE A 20 -2.09 4.63 -11.91
C PHE A 20 -1.04 4.12 -12.89
N LYS A 21 -0.56 4.97 -13.81
CA LYS A 21 0.50 4.62 -14.76
C LYS A 21 1.80 4.17 -14.10
N PHE A 22 2.02 4.57 -12.84
CA PHE A 22 3.19 4.17 -12.06
C PHE A 22 2.96 2.87 -11.26
N LEU A 23 1.78 2.27 -11.34
CA LEU A 23 1.42 1.07 -10.58
C LEU A 23 1.05 -0.13 -11.47
N ASP A 24 1.22 -0.02 -12.80
CA ASP A 24 0.86 -1.08 -13.74
C ASP A 24 1.82 -2.28 -13.67
N GLU A 25 3.08 -2.05 -13.29
CA GLU A 25 4.09 -3.09 -13.15
C GLU A 25 3.74 -4.11 -12.06
N PRO A 26 3.66 -5.42 -12.38
CA PRO A 26 3.44 -6.44 -11.36
C PRO A 26 4.67 -6.60 -10.48
N LEU A 27 4.43 -6.72 -9.17
CA LEU A 27 5.47 -6.91 -8.16
C LEU A 27 6.33 -8.15 -8.41
N THR A 28 5.73 -9.21 -8.94
CA THR A 28 6.37 -10.52 -9.19
C THR A 28 6.07 -10.97 -10.61
N SER A 29 6.88 -11.92 -11.13
CA SER A 29 6.63 -12.57 -12.43
C SER A 29 5.52 -13.63 -12.41
N TYR A 30 4.94 -13.89 -11.23
CA TYR A 30 3.90 -14.87 -10.99
C TYR A 30 2.78 -14.26 -10.12
N ASP A 31 1.63 -14.90 -10.05
CA ASP A 31 0.55 -14.50 -9.13
C ASP A 31 0.91 -14.86 -7.69
N CYS A 32 1.26 -13.86 -6.87
CA CYS A 32 1.62 -14.07 -5.47
C CYS A 32 0.45 -14.56 -4.61
N GLY A 33 -0.80 -14.41 -5.05
CA GLY A 33 -1.98 -14.94 -4.35
C GLY A 33 -1.96 -16.46 -4.24
N THR A 34 -1.33 -17.14 -5.20
CA THR A 34 -1.13 -18.60 -5.16
C THR A 34 -0.29 -19.08 -3.97
N LEU A 35 0.47 -18.18 -3.33
CA LEU A 35 1.30 -18.53 -2.17
C LEU A 35 0.50 -18.77 -0.89
N CYS A 36 -0.72 -18.22 -0.79
CA CYS A 36 -1.52 -18.30 0.44
C CYS A 36 -2.96 -18.73 0.22
N LYS A 37 -3.54 -18.62 -0.98
CA LYS A 37 -4.98 -18.88 -1.21
C LYS A 37 -5.47 -20.23 -0.67
N ASP A 38 -4.65 -21.28 -0.77
CA ASP A 38 -5.03 -22.64 -0.34
C ASP A 38 -5.17 -22.75 1.19
N GLN A 39 -4.59 -21.81 1.94
CA GLN A 39 -4.73 -21.72 3.40
C GLN A 39 -6.01 -20.97 3.81
N TYR A 40 -6.66 -20.30 2.87
CA TYR A 40 -7.76 -19.36 3.08
C TYR A 40 -8.90 -19.64 2.09
N ASN A 41 -9.30 -20.92 1.99
CA ASN A 41 -10.44 -21.37 1.19
C ASN A 41 -10.42 -20.94 -0.29
N GLY A 42 -9.24 -20.84 -0.88
CA GLY A 42 -9.05 -20.44 -2.28
C GLY A 42 -9.00 -18.94 -2.51
N VAL A 43 -9.09 -18.10 -1.47
CA VAL A 43 -9.00 -16.63 -1.56
C VAL A 43 -7.69 -16.17 -0.92
N PRO A 44 -6.80 -15.43 -1.61
CA PRO A 44 -5.61 -14.88 -0.98
C PRO A 44 -5.95 -14.00 0.23
N TYR A 45 -5.10 -14.03 1.27
CA TYR A 45 -5.33 -13.29 2.51
C TYR A 45 -5.70 -11.81 2.29
N CYS A 46 -4.96 -11.11 1.43
CA CYS A 46 -5.17 -9.70 1.13
C CYS A 46 -6.36 -9.41 0.20
N CYS A 47 -7.02 -10.44 -0.32
CA CYS A 47 -8.19 -10.31 -1.20
C CYS A 47 -9.52 -10.49 -0.45
N SER A 48 -9.50 -10.74 0.86
CA SER A 48 -10.69 -10.82 1.71
C SER A 48 -10.89 -9.53 2.51
N SER A 49 -12.09 -8.94 2.44
CA SER A 49 -12.47 -7.79 3.26
C SER A 49 -12.58 -8.13 4.75
N GLU A 50 -12.60 -9.42 5.13
CA GLU A 50 -12.49 -9.85 6.53
C GLU A 50 -11.08 -9.65 7.11
N HIS A 51 -10.07 -9.58 6.26
CA HIS A 51 -8.67 -9.49 6.67
C HIS A 51 -8.03 -8.14 6.33
N ALA A 52 -8.45 -7.53 5.22
CA ALA A 52 -7.97 -6.23 4.79
C ALA A 52 -9.06 -5.51 4.00
N VAL A 53 -9.57 -4.39 4.54
CA VAL A 53 -10.52 -3.52 3.85
C VAL A 53 -9.74 -2.37 3.18
N PRO A 54 -9.71 -2.28 1.84
CA PRO A 54 -9.09 -1.15 1.15
C PRO A 54 -9.72 0.19 1.49
N LEU A 55 -8.90 1.18 1.82
CA LEU A 55 -9.27 2.58 1.94
C LEU A 55 -8.84 3.32 0.67
N LEU A 56 -9.82 3.79 -0.10
CA LEU A 56 -9.58 4.49 -1.36
C LEU A 56 -9.78 5.99 -1.16
N TYR A 57 -9.16 6.79 -2.02
CA TYR A 57 -9.61 8.18 -2.17
C TYR A 57 -10.97 8.22 -2.88
N LYS A 58 -11.83 9.19 -2.57
CA LYS A 58 -13.13 9.32 -3.25
C LYS A 58 -13.00 9.56 -4.76
N ALA A 59 -11.97 10.29 -5.18
CA ALA A 59 -11.65 10.45 -6.60
C ALA A 59 -11.15 9.16 -7.23
N GLU A 60 -10.43 8.33 -6.47
CA GLU A 60 -10.01 7.01 -6.92
C GLU A 60 -11.22 6.09 -7.11
N PHE A 61 -12.12 6.03 -6.13
CA PHE A 61 -13.36 5.28 -6.24
C PHE A 61 -14.18 5.73 -7.46
N THR A 62 -14.31 7.04 -7.67
CA THR A 62 -15.01 7.61 -8.85
C THR A 62 -14.34 7.18 -10.16
N TYR A 63 -13.02 7.23 -10.23
CA TYR A 63 -12.27 6.78 -11.41
C TYR A 63 -12.47 5.28 -11.65
N LEU A 64 -12.36 4.44 -10.63
CA LEU A 64 -12.55 3.00 -10.76
C LEU A 64 -13.98 2.62 -11.18
N LYS A 65 -14.99 3.35 -10.70
CA LYS A 65 -16.39 3.18 -11.15
C LYS A 65 -16.61 3.55 -12.61
N SER A 66 -15.74 4.36 -13.22
CA SER A 66 -15.82 4.67 -14.65
C SER A 66 -15.20 3.59 -15.53
N LEU A 67 -14.28 2.80 -14.97
CA LEU A 67 -13.66 1.65 -15.65
C LEU A 67 -14.55 0.41 -15.63
N GLY A 68 -15.28 0.20 -14.53
CA GLY A 68 -16.12 -0.98 -14.38
C GLY A 68 -16.92 -1.00 -13.08
N ASP A 69 -17.53 -2.14 -12.81
CA ASP A 69 -18.38 -2.34 -11.65
C ASP A 69 -17.73 -3.20 -10.56
N LEU A 70 -16.40 -3.41 -10.61
CA LEU A 70 -15.64 -4.19 -9.65
C LEU A 70 -15.78 -3.67 -8.20
N TRP A 71 -15.85 -2.36 -8.01
CA TRP A 71 -15.82 -1.71 -6.70
C TRP A 71 -17.20 -1.23 -6.23
N HIS A 72 -17.41 -1.36 -4.92
CA HIS A 72 -18.51 -0.77 -4.18
C HIS A 72 -18.07 -0.34 -2.78
N GLU A 73 -18.85 0.54 -2.17
CA GLU A 73 -18.59 0.95 -0.79
C GLU A 73 -18.76 -0.23 0.16
N TRP A 74 -17.77 -0.42 1.03
CA TRP A 74 -17.80 -1.48 2.03
C TRP A 74 -18.81 -1.15 3.13
N LYS A 75 -19.59 -2.15 3.52
CA LYS A 75 -20.63 -2.02 4.54
C LYS A 75 -20.16 -2.66 5.85
N PRO A 76 -19.92 -1.88 6.92
CA PRO A 76 -19.46 -2.43 8.19
C PRO A 76 -20.56 -3.27 8.85
N VAL A 77 -20.21 -4.47 9.31
CA VAL A 77 -21.15 -5.42 9.92
C VAL A 77 -20.95 -5.48 11.44
N THR A 78 -19.71 -5.68 11.87
CA THR A 78 -19.35 -5.85 13.29
C THR A 78 -19.25 -4.51 14.04
N ALA A 79 -19.09 -4.56 15.37
CA ALA A 79 -18.82 -3.35 16.15
C ALA A 79 -17.45 -2.75 15.78
N ASP A 80 -16.43 -3.60 15.65
CA ASP A 80 -15.09 -3.17 15.26
C ASP A 80 -15.08 -2.58 13.85
N ASP A 81 -15.85 -3.15 12.91
CA ASP A 81 -16.03 -2.61 11.57
C ASP A 81 -16.60 -1.19 11.59
N LYS A 82 -17.56 -0.95 12.48
CA LYS A 82 -18.20 0.37 12.62
C LYS A 82 -17.25 1.37 13.25
N GLU A 83 -16.40 0.96 14.18
CA GLU A 83 -15.33 1.83 14.69
C GLU A 83 -14.28 2.12 13.61
N LEU A 84 -13.88 1.12 12.82
CA LEU A 84 -12.98 1.31 11.68
C LEU A 84 -13.58 2.30 10.66
N LYS A 85 -14.86 2.15 10.31
CA LYS A 85 -15.55 3.07 9.38
C LYS A 85 -15.50 4.53 9.85
N LYS A 86 -15.46 4.80 11.17
CA LYS A 86 -15.33 6.18 11.70
C LYS A 86 -13.95 6.78 11.45
N SER A 87 -12.93 5.98 11.14
CA SER A 87 -11.59 6.50 10.80
C SER A 87 -11.49 7.00 9.36
N GLU A 88 -12.56 6.93 8.56
CA GLU A 88 -12.58 7.47 7.21
C GLU A 88 -12.31 8.98 7.20
N GLY A 89 -11.26 9.38 6.48
CA GLY A 89 -11.00 10.77 6.18
C GLY A 89 -12.08 11.41 5.31
N LYS A 90 -12.12 12.75 5.28
CA LYS A 90 -13.10 13.53 4.51
C LYS A 90 -13.15 13.14 3.03
N ASP A 91 -12.01 12.83 2.43
CA ASP A 91 -11.83 12.49 1.02
C ASP A 91 -11.50 11.01 0.79
N GLN A 92 -11.71 10.16 1.80
CA GLN A 92 -11.47 8.73 1.73
C GLN A 92 -12.78 7.93 1.89
N ILE A 93 -12.75 6.69 1.45
CA ILE A 93 -13.88 5.76 1.52
C ILE A 93 -13.37 4.32 1.55
N PHE A 94 -13.82 3.53 2.51
CA PHE A 94 -13.60 2.09 2.54
C PHE A 94 -14.45 1.44 1.45
N CYS A 95 -13.79 0.65 0.62
CA CYS A 95 -14.43 -0.07 -0.46
C CYS A 95 -14.02 -1.53 -0.41
N GLU A 96 -14.88 -2.38 -0.95
CA GLU A 96 -14.52 -3.76 -1.24
C GLU A 96 -14.79 -4.04 -2.72
N CYS A 97 -14.08 -5.04 -3.25
CA CYS A 97 -14.29 -5.49 -4.62
C CYS A 97 -15.30 -6.65 -4.65
N LYS A 98 -15.75 -7.03 -5.84
CA LYS A 98 -16.58 -8.24 -6.05
C LYS A 98 -15.89 -9.57 -5.68
N GLY A 99 -14.65 -9.54 -5.19
CA GLY A 99 -13.88 -10.70 -4.78
C GLY A 99 -12.89 -11.17 -5.85
N VAL A 100 -11.96 -12.04 -5.43
CA VAL A 100 -10.82 -12.47 -6.26
C VAL A 100 -11.22 -13.12 -7.58
N ALA A 101 -12.37 -13.81 -7.63
CA ALA A 101 -12.89 -14.46 -8.84
C ALA A 101 -13.28 -13.45 -9.94
N HIS A 102 -13.56 -12.19 -9.56
CA HIS A 102 -13.92 -11.10 -10.47
C HIS A 102 -12.78 -10.08 -10.63
N CYS A 103 -11.59 -10.37 -10.09
CA CYS A 103 -10.50 -9.40 -10.04
C CYS A 103 -9.97 -9.06 -11.44
N VAL A 104 -10.13 -7.80 -11.85
CA VAL A 104 -9.52 -7.24 -13.05
C VAL A 104 -8.33 -6.39 -12.65
N ARG A 105 -7.13 -6.71 -13.15
CA ARG A 105 -5.87 -6.05 -12.75
C ARG A 105 -5.89 -4.54 -12.97
N ASP A 106 -6.42 -4.12 -14.11
CA ASP A 106 -6.44 -2.71 -14.53
C ASP A 106 -7.48 -1.89 -13.76
N GLU A 107 -8.43 -2.57 -13.10
CA GLU A 107 -9.42 -1.97 -12.21
C GLU A 107 -9.00 -2.06 -10.74
N ARG A 108 -7.79 -2.53 -10.39
CA ARG A 108 -7.36 -2.58 -8.97
C ARG A 108 -7.22 -1.17 -8.38
N SER A 109 -7.49 -1.04 -7.09
CA SER A 109 -7.18 0.18 -6.33
C SER A 109 -5.69 0.34 -6.12
N ILE A 110 -5.27 1.54 -5.72
CA ILE A 110 -3.93 1.87 -5.22
C ILE A 110 -3.53 0.85 -4.16
N SER A 111 -4.37 0.63 -3.14
CA SER A 111 -4.07 -0.33 -2.07
C SER A 111 -3.79 -1.73 -2.60
N CYS A 112 -4.57 -2.22 -3.57
CA CYS A 112 -4.34 -3.54 -4.17
C CYS A 112 -3.10 -3.61 -5.08
N ARG A 113 -2.64 -2.48 -5.64
CA ARG A 113 -1.44 -2.42 -6.48
C ARG A 113 -0.16 -2.17 -5.71
N THR A 114 -0.23 -1.47 -4.58
CA THR A 114 0.92 -1.20 -3.71
C THR A 114 1.16 -2.33 -2.73
N PHE A 115 0.12 -3.05 -2.30
CA PHE A 115 0.26 -4.20 -1.39
C PHE A 115 1.25 -5.26 -1.91
N PRO A 116 2.15 -5.80 -1.06
CA PRO A 116 2.29 -5.59 0.39
C PRO A 116 3.34 -4.51 0.76
N LEU A 117 3.64 -3.60 -0.15
CA LEU A 117 4.71 -2.61 0.01
C LEU A 117 4.16 -1.29 0.55
N GLU A 118 4.91 -0.69 1.46
CA GLU A 118 4.71 0.68 1.95
C GLU A 118 6.00 1.49 1.80
N PRO A 119 5.91 2.83 1.68
CA PRO A 119 7.08 3.70 1.71
C PRO A 119 7.93 3.57 2.98
N TYR A 120 9.25 3.63 2.81
CA TYR A 120 10.21 3.75 3.90
C TYR A 120 10.90 5.13 3.88
N ILE A 121 10.76 5.84 4.99
CA ILE A 121 11.40 7.13 5.26
C ILE A 121 12.59 6.91 6.19
N ASP A 122 13.78 7.34 5.77
CA ASP A 122 15.02 7.20 6.54
C ASP A 122 15.05 8.07 7.81
N ARG A 123 16.15 8.01 8.57
CA ARG A 123 16.30 8.79 9.82
C ARG A 123 16.32 10.31 9.64
N ARG A 124 16.51 10.80 8.41
CA ARG A 124 16.52 12.23 8.08
C ARG A 124 15.16 12.73 7.61
N GLY A 125 14.17 11.85 7.43
CA GLY A 125 12.91 12.21 6.80
C GLY A 125 12.95 12.08 5.27
N VAL A 126 13.91 11.37 4.70
CA VAL A 126 13.99 11.20 3.24
C VAL A 126 13.31 9.90 2.83
N PHE A 127 12.38 9.97 1.87
CA PHE A 127 11.85 8.78 1.21
C PHE A 127 12.95 8.13 0.37
N VAL A 128 13.30 6.87 0.67
CA VAL A 128 14.46 6.19 0.05
C VAL A 128 14.12 4.86 -0.62
N GLY A 129 12.92 4.33 -0.41
CA GLY A 129 12.53 3.05 -0.96
C GLY A 129 11.27 2.49 -0.31
N LEU A 130 11.00 1.22 -0.54
CA LEU A 130 9.79 0.54 -0.05
C LEU A 130 10.17 -0.54 0.96
N THR A 131 9.28 -0.84 1.89
CA THR A 131 9.39 -1.95 2.84
C THR A 131 8.08 -2.73 2.84
N PHE A 132 8.07 -3.91 3.46
CA PHE A 132 6.84 -4.66 3.66
C PHE A 132 6.05 -4.09 4.83
N LEU A 133 4.72 -3.98 4.64
CA LEU A 133 3.78 -3.66 5.70
C LEU A 133 3.99 -4.61 6.89
N GLN A 134 4.39 -4.06 8.04
CA GLN A 134 4.81 -4.85 9.21
C GLN A 134 3.76 -5.89 9.62
N GLU A 135 2.49 -5.49 9.64
CA GLU A 135 1.36 -6.33 10.00
C GLU A 135 1.30 -7.62 9.17
N PHE A 136 1.60 -7.55 7.88
CA PHE A 136 1.53 -8.69 6.97
C PHE A 136 2.78 -9.58 7.00
N THR A 137 3.80 -9.17 7.75
CA THR A 137 4.99 -10.00 8.02
C THR A 137 4.78 -10.95 9.20
N GLU A 138 3.71 -10.77 9.97
CA GLU A 138 3.40 -11.53 11.16
C GLU A 138 2.60 -12.80 10.83
N LYS A 139 2.48 -13.67 11.84
CA LYS A 139 1.63 -14.85 11.73
C LYS A 139 0.18 -14.46 11.92
N ASP A 140 -0.67 -15.01 11.08
CA ASP A 140 -2.09 -15.07 11.28
C ASP A 140 -2.39 -15.95 12.52
N PRO A 141 -3.24 -15.48 13.45
CA PRO A 141 -3.49 -16.18 14.71
C PRO A 141 -4.24 -17.50 14.52
N ASP A 142 -5.10 -17.60 13.50
CA ASP A 142 -5.97 -18.77 13.28
C ASP A 142 -5.22 -19.92 12.62
N THR A 143 -4.35 -19.59 11.66
CA THR A 143 -3.60 -20.58 10.87
C THR A 143 -2.17 -20.80 11.37
N GLY A 144 -1.62 -19.86 12.15
CA GLY A 144 -0.21 -19.85 12.56
C GLY A 144 0.79 -19.66 11.40
N LYS A 145 0.31 -19.40 10.18
CA LYS A 145 1.09 -19.12 8.97
C LYS A 145 1.30 -17.61 8.83
N ILE A 146 2.24 -17.19 8.00
CA ILE A 146 2.46 -15.75 7.76
C ILE A 146 1.31 -15.22 6.93
N LYS A 147 0.73 -14.08 7.34
CA LYS A 147 -0.38 -13.43 6.62
C LYS A 147 -0.07 -13.22 5.14
N CYS A 148 1.11 -12.69 4.79
CA CYS A 148 1.57 -12.56 3.42
C CYS A 148 2.93 -13.25 3.21
N PRO A 149 2.98 -14.44 2.58
CA PRO A 149 4.23 -15.14 2.30
C PRO A 149 5.21 -14.37 1.39
N LEU A 150 4.72 -13.44 0.57
CA LEU A 150 5.56 -12.60 -0.30
C LEU A 150 6.53 -11.72 0.50
N THR A 151 6.21 -11.39 1.76
CA THR A 151 7.07 -10.59 2.64
C THR A 151 8.41 -11.26 2.98
N ARG A 152 8.51 -12.59 2.80
CA ARG A 152 9.76 -13.35 2.96
C ARG A 152 10.50 -13.61 1.64
N LYS A 153 9.98 -13.07 0.54
CA LYS A 153 10.45 -13.30 -0.83
C LYS A 153 10.87 -11.99 -1.49
N ALA A 154 11.61 -11.15 -0.77
CA ALA A 154 12.09 -9.86 -1.26
C ALA A 154 12.85 -9.95 -2.60
N LYS A 155 13.55 -11.08 -2.85
CA LYS A 155 14.28 -11.34 -4.10
C LYS A 155 13.36 -11.57 -5.30
N ASP A 156 12.11 -11.95 -5.06
CA ASP A 156 11.12 -12.20 -6.11
C ASP A 156 10.46 -10.88 -6.55
N ILE A 157 10.65 -9.79 -5.79
CA ILE A 157 10.14 -8.46 -6.15
C ILE A 157 10.97 -7.89 -7.30
N ARG A 158 10.28 -7.59 -8.40
CA ARG A 158 10.85 -7.03 -9.62
C ARG A 158 11.35 -5.60 -9.40
N GLN A 159 12.53 -5.31 -9.93
CA GLN A 159 13.11 -3.98 -9.78
C GLN A 159 12.30 -2.91 -10.50
N GLU A 160 11.72 -3.22 -11.66
CA GLU A 160 10.91 -2.28 -12.43
C GLU A 160 9.67 -1.85 -11.64
N ALA A 161 9.09 -2.77 -10.87
CA ALA A 161 7.99 -2.46 -9.97
C ALA A 161 8.45 -1.56 -8.80
N VAL A 162 9.62 -1.80 -8.22
CA VAL A 162 10.18 -0.91 -7.17
C VAL A 162 10.41 0.49 -7.69
N ASP A 163 11.00 0.62 -8.88
CA ASP A 163 11.30 1.91 -9.50
C ASP A 163 10.01 2.68 -9.83
N SER A 164 9.01 1.99 -10.39
CA SER A 164 7.72 2.57 -10.73
C SER A 164 6.93 2.99 -9.48
N HIS A 165 6.84 2.12 -8.47
CA HIS A 165 6.18 2.43 -7.19
C HIS A 165 6.89 3.56 -6.44
N PHE A 166 8.22 3.67 -6.53
CA PHE A 166 8.95 4.81 -5.97
C PHE A 166 8.47 6.12 -6.59
N MET A 167 8.32 6.18 -7.92
CA MET A 167 7.79 7.38 -8.59
C MET A 167 6.35 7.70 -8.19
N PHE A 168 5.50 6.67 -8.03
CA PHE A 168 4.13 6.84 -7.52
C PHE A 168 4.14 7.52 -6.13
N TRP A 169 4.90 6.96 -5.20
CA TRP A 169 4.91 7.41 -3.81
C TRP A 169 5.55 8.79 -3.65
N GLU A 170 6.62 9.09 -4.41
CA GLU A 170 7.20 10.44 -4.43
C GLU A 170 6.14 11.48 -4.83
N LYS A 171 5.38 11.20 -5.90
CA LYS A 171 4.35 12.12 -6.41
C LYS A 171 3.21 12.28 -5.42
N ILE A 172 2.71 11.18 -4.85
CA ILE A 172 1.58 11.27 -3.93
C ILE A 172 1.97 11.98 -2.64
N MET A 173 3.18 11.75 -2.09
CA MET A 173 3.65 12.48 -0.90
C MET A 173 3.87 13.97 -1.14
N LEU A 174 4.35 14.36 -2.32
CA LEU A 174 4.42 15.77 -2.70
C LEU A 174 3.04 16.42 -2.79
N ARG A 175 2.02 15.63 -3.13
CA ARG A 175 0.63 16.07 -3.26
C ARG A 175 -0.13 16.04 -1.93
N ARG A 176 0.22 15.09 -1.05
CA ARG A 176 -0.48 14.68 0.17
C ARG A 176 0.49 14.62 1.34
N ALA A 177 0.55 15.71 2.11
CA ALA A 177 1.41 15.80 3.29
C ALA A 177 1.04 14.76 4.36
N ASP A 178 -0.24 14.39 4.46
CA ASP A 178 -0.77 13.37 5.36
C ASP A 178 -0.24 11.96 5.04
N GLU A 179 -0.04 11.63 3.76
CA GLU A 179 0.64 10.39 3.36
C GLU A 179 2.09 10.40 3.85
N TYR A 180 2.82 11.49 3.59
CA TYR A 180 4.21 11.61 4.05
C TYR A 180 4.33 11.48 5.58
N GLU A 181 3.47 12.17 6.34
CA GLU A 181 3.43 12.11 7.80
C GLU A 181 3.15 10.68 8.30
N THR A 182 2.20 9.99 7.67
CA THR A 182 1.88 8.59 7.98
C THR A 182 3.11 7.70 7.83
N TYR A 183 3.81 7.77 6.70
CA TYR A 183 4.96 6.90 6.45
C TYR A 183 6.24 7.30 7.20
N VAL A 184 6.37 8.55 7.61
CA VAL A 184 7.37 8.97 8.61
C VAL A 184 7.15 8.20 9.91
N ASP A 185 5.91 8.09 10.37
CA ASP A 185 5.58 7.47 11.64
C ASP A 185 5.63 5.94 11.58
N THR A 186 5.17 5.31 10.50
CA THR A 186 5.32 3.85 10.31
C THR A 186 6.80 3.47 10.21
N SER A 187 7.62 4.24 9.48
CA SER A 187 9.07 4.00 9.37
C SER A 187 9.80 4.15 10.70
N LYS A 188 9.41 5.13 11.53
CA LYS A 188 9.93 5.25 12.91
C LYS A 188 9.54 4.03 13.75
N LYS A 189 8.29 3.56 13.64
CA LYS A 189 7.80 2.39 14.38
C LYS A 189 8.58 1.12 13.98
N LEU A 190 8.83 0.92 12.69
CA LEU A 190 9.66 -0.19 12.17
C LEU A 190 11.06 -0.19 12.78
N ARG A 191 11.73 0.97 12.81
CA ARG A 191 13.06 1.09 13.45
C ARG A 191 13.01 0.81 14.95
N ARG A 192 12.02 1.35 15.67
CA ARG A 192 11.84 1.09 17.11
C ARG A 192 11.59 -0.39 17.39
N ASP A 193 10.79 -1.06 16.56
CA ASP A 193 10.55 -2.49 16.71
C ASP A 193 11.81 -3.32 16.47
N ARG A 194 12.60 -2.98 15.45
CA ARG A 194 13.92 -3.58 15.21
C ARG A 194 14.84 -3.40 16.42
N ASP A 195 14.94 -2.19 16.94
CA ASP A 195 15.83 -1.89 18.07
C ASP A 195 15.38 -2.62 19.36
N ARG A 196 14.07 -2.86 19.51
CA ARG A 196 13.49 -3.60 20.66
C ARG A 196 13.58 -5.12 20.52
N SER A 197 13.30 -5.67 19.34
CA SER A 197 13.11 -7.11 19.12
C SER A 197 14.29 -7.79 18.42
N GLY A 198 15.19 -7.01 17.82
CA GLY A 198 16.22 -7.51 16.91
C GLY A 198 15.69 -7.94 15.54
N ARG A 199 14.37 -7.87 15.29
CA ARG A 199 13.78 -8.27 14.02
C ARG A 199 14.17 -7.29 12.92
N THR A 200 14.84 -7.79 11.90
CA THR A 200 15.22 -6.99 10.73
C THR A 200 14.06 -6.89 9.74
N PHE A 201 14.08 -5.81 8.95
CA PHE A 201 13.18 -5.60 7.81
C PHE A 201 14.02 -5.25 6.58
N THR A 202 13.45 -5.48 5.39
CA THR A 202 14.12 -5.21 4.11
C THR A 202 13.60 -3.90 3.54
N VAL A 203 14.52 -3.05 3.08
CA VAL A 203 14.17 -1.88 2.27
C VAL A 203 14.57 -2.15 0.83
N LEU A 204 13.60 -2.10 -0.06
CA LEU A 204 13.73 -2.20 -1.51
C LEU A 204 14.05 -0.81 -2.06
N LEU A 205 15.31 -0.60 -2.44
CA LEU A 205 15.77 0.67 -2.98
C LEU A 205 15.46 0.74 -4.49
N PRO A 206 15.05 1.91 -5.01
CA PRO A 206 14.98 2.11 -6.44
C PRO A 206 16.39 2.05 -7.05
N SER A 207 16.48 1.73 -8.34
CA SER A 207 17.74 1.46 -9.05
C SER A 207 18.76 2.58 -8.90
N HIS A 208 18.31 3.83 -8.94
CA HIS A 208 19.17 5.01 -8.80
C HIS A 208 19.73 5.22 -7.38
N LEU A 209 19.27 4.48 -6.36
CA LEU A 209 19.73 4.58 -4.96
C LEU A 209 20.44 3.33 -4.44
N LYS A 210 20.44 2.20 -5.17
CA LYS A 210 21.00 0.91 -4.69
C LYS A 210 22.45 0.99 -4.17
N ASP A 211 23.27 1.77 -4.86
CA ASP A 211 24.70 1.92 -4.55
C ASP A 211 25.02 3.19 -3.75
N SER A 212 23.99 3.93 -3.34
CA SER A 212 24.16 5.15 -2.55
C SER A 212 24.71 4.84 -1.15
N LYS A 213 26.00 5.17 -0.94
CA LYS A 213 26.63 5.12 0.39
C LYS A 213 25.90 5.99 1.39
N LEU A 214 25.39 7.14 0.94
CA LEU A 214 24.65 8.07 1.77
C LEU A 214 23.37 7.44 2.28
N VAL A 215 22.57 6.80 1.42
CA VAL A 215 21.34 6.12 1.87
C VAL A 215 21.66 5.04 2.89
N LYS A 216 22.66 4.20 2.62
CA LYS A 216 23.09 3.12 3.53
C LYS A 216 23.51 3.62 4.92
N GLN A 217 24.02 4.84 5.04
CA GLN A 217 24.39 5.44 6.31
C GLN A 217 23.20 5.81 7.20
N TYR A 218 22.04 6.12 6.61
CA TYR A 218 20.86 6.65 7.33
C TYR A 218 19.68 5.68 7.46
N MET A 219 19.83 4.45 6.93
CA MET A 219 18.88 3.35 7.11
C MET A 219 18.89 2.81 8.55
#